data_AF-A0A516TMY0-F1
#
_entry.id   AF-A0A516TMY0-F1
#
_cell.length_a   1.000
_cell.length_b   1.000
_cell.length_c   1.000
_cell.angle_alpha   90.00
_cell.angle_beta   90.00
_cell.angle_gamma   90.00
#
_symmetry.space_group_name_H-M   'P 1'
#
loop_
_entity.id
_entity.type
_entity.pdbx_description
1 polymer ?
#
loop_
_entity_poly.entity_id
_entity_poly.type
_entity_poly.pdbx_seq_one_letter_code
_entity_poly.pdbx_strand_id
1 'polypeptide(L)'
;MTVTGDLQNVFGGLHVVDLDPTLRSRLSLSPKATGIYLVDVEGGYPAFDLLYPGDVIEEIRRPGSAPIKIHSVAEFLQLINQIPATESVAVFLQRGNNQMFVLLKP
;
A
#
# COMPACT_ATOMS: atom_id res chain seq x y z
N MET A 1 -8.57 2.35 11.26
CA MET A 1 -7.28 2.90 10.81
C MET A 1 -6.20 2.06 11.43
N THR A 2 -5.23 1.65 10.63
CA THR A 2 -4.08 0.82 11.04
C THR A 2 -2.81 1.60 10.77
N VAL A 3 -1.86 1.54 11.70
CA VAL A 3 -0.56 2.21 11.62
C VAL A 3 0.54 1.16 11.64
N THR A 4 1.57 1.32 10.80
CA THR A 4 2.69 0.36 10.66
C THR A 4 4.04 0.92 11.14
N GLY A 5 4.06 1.93 12.01
CA GLY A 5 5.27 2.66 12.43
C GLY A 5 6.39 1.80 13.04
N ASP A 6 6.09 0.66 13.65
CA ASP A 6 7.11 -0.21 14.24
C ASP A 6 7.72 -1.24 13.25
N LEU A 7 7.22 -1.30 12.01
CA LEU A 7 7.77 -2.21 11.00
C LEU A 7 9.14 -1.74 10.51
N GLN A 8 10.12 -2.64 10.60
CA GLN A 8 11.49 -2.41 10.15
C GLN A 8 11.69 -2.75 8.67
N ASN A 9 10.71 -2.50 7.82
CA ASN A 9 10.81 -2.72 6.38
C ASN A 9 10.20 -1.55 5.59
N VAL A 10 10.17 -1.70 4.26
CA VAL A 10 9.73 -0.64 3.34
C VAL A 10 8.30 -0.15 3.53
N PHE A 11 7.49 -0.86 4.33
CA PHE A 11 6.11 -0.50 4.68
C PHE A 11 5.96 0.10 6.08
N GLY A 12 7.06 0.44 6.75
CA GLY A 12 7.01 1.18 8.01
C GLY A 12 6.33 2.54 7.86
N GLY A 13 5.64 3.00 8.91
CA GLY A 13 5.08 4.36 9.00
C GLY A 13 3.85 4.64 8.14
N LEU A 14 3.18 3.63 7.59
CA LEU A 14 1.96 3.81 6.80
C LEU A 14 0.72 3.85 7.68
N HIS A 15 -0.20 4.75 7.35
CA HIS A 15 -1.53 4.82 7.94
C HIS A 15 -2.54 4.40 6.89
N VAL A 16 -3.20 3.25 7.09
CA VAL A 16 -4.05 2.63 6.07
C VAL A 16 -5.44 2.27 6.58
N VAL A 17 -6.40 2.22 5.67
CA VAL A 17 -7.76 1.71 5.89
C VAL A 17 -8.20 0.84 4.73
N ASP A 18 -9.20 -0.01 4.95
CA ASP A 18 -9.80 -0.80 3.87
C ASP A 18 -10.45 0.11 2.82
N LEU A 19 -10.37 -0.29 1.56
CA LEU A 19 -11.10 0.37 0.48
C LEU A 19 -12.58 -0.08 0.50
N ASP A 20 -13.38 0.61 1.30
CA ASP A 20 -14.83 0.36 1.40
C ASP A 20 -15.62 0.92 0.18
N PRO A 21 -16.91 0.57 0.00
CA PRO A 21 -17.73 1.08 -1.09
C PRO A 21 -17.87 2.62 -1.11
N THR A 22 -17.86 3.27 0.05
CA THR A 22 -17.99 4.72 0.18
C THR A 22 -16.74 5.42 -0.35
N LEU A 23 -15.56 4.94 0.04
CA LEU A 23 -14.27 5.43 -0.45
C LEU A 23 -14.12 5.20 -1.95
N ARG A 24 -14.48 4.01 -2.47
CA ARG A 24 -14.49 3.76 -3.92
C ARG A 24 -15.28 4.81 -4.69
N SER A 25 -16.50 5.09 -4.23
CA SER A 25 -17.37 6.08 -4.85
C SER A 25 -16.78 7.49 -4.80
N ARG A 26 -16.26 7.91 -3.63
CA ARG A 26 -15.62 9.22 -3.44
C ARG A 26 -14.41 9.42 -4.35
N LEU A 27 -13.64 8.36 -4.55
CA LEU A 27 -12.43 8.35 -5.38
C LEU A 27 -12.75 8.08 -6.86
N SER A 28 -14.03 7.95 -7.25
CA SER A 28 -14.48 7.63 -8.61
C SER A 28 -13.86 6.33 -9.16
N LEU A 29 -13.58 5.37 -8.28
CA LEU A 29 -13.01 4.07 -8.66
C LEU A 29 -14.10 3.12 -9.14
N SER A 30 -13.67 2.11 -9.91
CA SER A 30 -14.54 1.00 -10.28
C SER A 30 -15.16 0.36 -9.02
N PRO A 31 -16.45 -0.04 -9.04
CA PRO A 31 -17.07 -0.80 -7.95
C PRO A 31 -16.34 -2.12 -7.64
N LYS A 32 -15.55 -2.62 -8.60
CA LYS A 32 -14.73 -3.83 -8.47
C LYS A 32 -13.30 -3.55 -8.04
N ALA A 33 -12.91 -2.28 -7.84
CA ALA A 33 -11.58 -1.93 -7.35
C ALA A 33 -11.38 -2.54 -5.95
N THR A 34 -10.18 -3.06 -5.71
CA THR A 34 -9.79 -3.68 -4.45
C THR A 34 -8.46 -3.08 -4.02
N GLY A 35 -8.23 -3.02 -2.72
CA GLY A 35 -6.98 -2.50 -2.19
C GLY A 35 -7.16 -1.94 -0.80
N ILE A 36 -6.14 -1.19 -0.39
CA ILE A 36 -6.16 -0.41 0.84
C ILE A 36 -5.91 1.06 0.49
N TYR A 37 -6.60 1.94 1.19
CA TYR A 37 -6.45 3.37 1.04
C TYR A 37 -5.38 3.89 2.00
N LEU A 38 -4.44 4.67 1.46
CA LEU A 38 -3.38 5.32 2.21
C LEU A 38 -3.89 6.66 2.74
N VAL A 39 -3.99 6.75 4.07
CA VAL A 39 -4.43 7.93 4.80
C VAL A 39 -3.27 8.89 5.03
N ASP A 40 -2.11 8.35 5.43
CA ASP A 40 -0.91 9.14 5.75
C ASP A 40 0.35 8.28 5.66
N VAL A 41 1.50 8.95 5.59
CA VAL A 41 2.84 8.35 5.67
C VAL A 41 3.69 9.14 6.64
N GLU A 42 4.23 8.46 7.65
CA GLU A 42 5.10 9.05 8.65
C GLU A 42 6.47 9.43 8.06
N GLY A 43 6.98 10.59 8.49
CA GLY A 43 8.31 11.06 8.15
C GLY A 43 9.40 10.15 8.70
N GLY A 44 10.48 9.99 7.92
CA GLY A 44 11.62 9.15 8.29
C GLY A 44 11.48 7.67 7.91
N TYR A 45 10.35 7.27 7.33
CA TYR A 45 10.14 5.93 6.79
C TYR A 45 10.34 5.88 5.27
N PRO A 46 10.67 4.69 4.72
CA PRO A 46 11.05 4.57 3.30
C PRO A 46 10.01 5.03 2.28
N ALA A 47 8.72 5.02 2.65
CA ALA A 47 7.63 5.37 1.75
C ALA A 47 7.33 6.88 1.68
N PHE A 48 7.90 7.72 2.56
CA PHE A 48 7.46 9.10 2.81
C PHE A 48 7.43 9.99 1.56
N ASP A 49 8.43 9.89 0.69
CA ASP A 49 8.53 10.70 -0.53
C ASP A 49 8.02 9.99 -1.79
N LEU A 50 7.46 8.79 -1.65
CA LEU A 50 7.09 7.90 -2.77
C LEU A 50 5.58 7.63 -2.83
N LEU A 51 4.95 7.47 -1.67
CA LEU A 51 3.51 7.27 -1.52
C LEU A 51 2.88 8.50 -0.88
N TYR A 52 1.64 8.81 -1.28
CA TYR A 52 0.93 9.99 -0.79
C TYR A 52 -0.47 9.65 -0.28
N PRO A 53 -1.00 10.41 0.70
CA PRO A 53 -2.40 10.36 1.06
C PRO A 53 -3.31 10.39 -0.18
N GLY A 54 -4.26 9.47 -0.24
CA GLY A 54 -5.13 9.31 -1.41
C GLY A 54 -4.73 8.16 -2.35
N ASP A 55 -3.52 7.62 -2.21
CA ASP A 55 -3.12 6.43 -2.94
C ASP A 55 -3.95 5.21 -2.49
N VAL A 56 -4.30 4.36 -3.45
CA VAL A 56 -4.90 3.04 -3.18
C VAL A 56 -3.92 1.98 -3.65
N ILE A 57 -3.38 1.20 -2.72
CA ILE A 57 -2.48 0.08 -3.02
C ILE A 57 -3.32 -1.14 -3.36
N GLU A 58 -3.19 -1.64 -4.59
CA GLU A 58 -3.99 -2.74 -5.13
C GLU A 58 -3.20 -4.06 -5.21
N GLU A 59 -1.88 -3.98 -5.39
CA GLU A 59 -1.02 -5.16 -5.58
C GLU A 59 0.38 -4.93 -5.01
N ILE A 60 0.98 -5.98 -4.47
CA ILE A 60 2.39 -6.01 -4.06
C ILE A 60 3.15 -7.01 -4.94
N ARG A 61 4.35 -6.60 -5.38
CA ARG A 61 5.28 -7.43 -6.16
C ARG A 61 6.63 -7.49 -5.47
N ARG A 62 7.02 -8.71 -5.12
CA ARG A 62 8.30 -9.05 -4.49
C ARG A 62 9.23 -9.70 -5.51
N PRO A 63 10.56 -9.50 -5.41
CA PRO A 63 11.52 -10.19 -6.27
C PRO A 63 11.32 -11.72 -6.25
N GLY A 64 11.24 -12.34 -7.42
CA GLY A 64 11.11 -13.80 -7.55
C GLY A 64 9.75 -14.39 -7.14
N SER A 65 8.75 -13.56 -6.79
CA SER A 65 7.40 -14.01 -6.41
C SER A 65 6.35 -13.59 -7.44
N ALA A 66 5.24 -14.32 -7.50
CA ALA A 66 4.07 -13.88 -8.26
C ALA A 66 3.47 -12.61 -7.65
N PRO A 67 2.80 -11.75 -8.45
CA PRO A 67 2.08 -10.59 -7.90
C PRO A 67 0.97 -11.00 -6.95
N ILE A 68 0.79 -10.25 -5.86
CA ILE A 68 -0.19 -10.51 -4.81
C ILE A 68 -1.16 -9.35 -4.77
N LYS A 69 -2.42 -9.60 -5.13
CA LYS A 69 -3.50 -8.61 -5.02
C LYS A 69 -3.86 -8.41 -3.57
N ILE A 70 -4.21 -7.18 -3.21
CA ILE A 70 -4.60 -6.80 -1.86
C ILE A 70 -6.09 -6.51 -1.86
N HIS A 71 -6.81 -7.17 -0.95
CA HIS A 71 -8.25 -7.00 -0.79
C HIS A 71 -8.64 -6.36 0.54
N SER A 72 -7.73 -6.39 1.52
CA SER A 72 -7.97 -5.81 2.85
C SER A 72 -6.66 -5.41 3.55
N VAL A 73 -6.78 -4.58 4.57
CA VAL A 73 -5.70 -4.25 5.49
C VAL A 73 -5.21 -5.48 6.23
N ALA A 74 -6.08 -6.44 6.56
CA ALA A 74 -5.67 -7.67 7.24
C ALA A 74 -4.73 -8.53 6.37
N GLU A 75 -5.07 -8.72 5.09
CA GLU A 75 -4.22 -9.42 4.12
C GLU A 75 -2.90 -8.67 3.89
N PHE A 76 -2.98 -7.35 3.73
CA PHE A 76 -1.79 -6.51 3.61
C PHE A 76 -0.85 -6.67 4.81
N LEU A 77 -1.36 -6.60 6.04
CA LEU A 77 -0.56 -6.80 7.25
C LEU A 77 0.09 -8.19 7.28
N GLN A 78 -0.67 -9.24 6.97
CA GLN A 78 -0.12 -10.60 6.93
C GLN A 78 1.05 -10.72 5.94
N LEU A 79 0.95 -10.04 4.79
CA LEU A 79 1.99 -10.04 3.78
C LEU A 79 3.21 -9.23 4.21
N ILE A 80 3.04 -7.97 4.63
CA ILE A 80 4.17 -7.07 4.91
C ILE A 80 4.98 -7.50 6.14
N ASN A 81 4.37 -8.21 7.09
CA ASN A 81 5.09 -8.79 8.24
C ASN A 81 6.11 -9.88 7.84
N GLN A 82 6.01 -10.42 6.63
CA GLN A 82 6.92 -11.45 6.10
C GLN A 82 8.01 -10.86 5.19
N ILE A 83 8.00 -9.54 5.00
CA ILE A 83 8.94 -8.86 4.10
C ILE A 83 10.20 -8.50 4.90
N PRO A 84 11.38 -8.99 4.50
CA PRO A 84 12.64 -8.65 5.15
C PRO A 84 12.95 -7.16 5.07
N ALA A 85 13.66 -6.65 6.09
CA ALA A 85 14.13 -5.26 6.14
C ALA A 85 14.98 -4.84 4.93
N THR A 86 15.63 -5.79 4.26
CA THR A 86 16.53 -5.57 3.12
C THR A 86 15.86 -5.71 1.75
N GLU A 87 14.57 -6.07 1.71
CA GLU A 87 13.88 -6.36 0.46
C GLU A 87 13.23 -5.11 -0.14
N SER A 88 13.55 -4.81 -1.41
CA SER A 88 12.82 -3.80 -2.18
C SER A 88 11.53 -4.39 -2.73
N VAL A 89 10.46 -3.60 -2.72
CA VAL A 89 9.12 -4.06 -3.10
C VAL A 89 8.48 -3.07 -4.05
N ALA A 90 7.92 -3.56 -5.15
CA ALA A 90 7.11 -2.73 -6.03
C ALA A 90 5.64 -2.82 -5.63
N VAL A 91 4.98 -1.68 -5.50
CA VAL A 91 3.54 -1.60 -5.29
C VAL A 91 2.86 -1.12 -6.57
N PHE A 92 1.77 -1.77 -6.95
CA PHE A 92 0.83 -1.23 -7.93
C PHE A 92 -0.23 -0.44 -7.19
N LEU A 93 -0.40 0.81 -7.57
CA LEU A 93 -1.34 1.71 -6.92
C LEU A 93 -2.14 2.55 -7.91
N GLN A 94 -3.28 3.02 -7.41
CA GLN A 94 -4.10 4.03 -8.04
C GLN A 94 -3.89 5.37 -7.32
N ARG A 95 -3.57 6.42 -8.08
CA ARG A 95 -3.40 7.81 -7.61
C ARG A 95 -4.29 8.73 -8.44
N GLY A 96 -5.40 9.18 -7.86
CA GLY A 96 -6.45 9.86 -8.61
C GLY A 96 -6.98 8.94 -9.72
N ASN A 97 -6.84 9.35 -10.98
CA ASN A 97 -7.24 8.55 -12.16
C ASN A 97 -6.09 7.75 -12.79
N ASN A 98 -4.88 7.82 -12.25
CA ASN A 98 -3.71 7.15 -12.79
C ASN A 98 -3.41 5.84 -12.04
N GLN A 99 -2.99 4.83 -12.79
CA GLN A 99 -2.41 3.60 -12.24
C GLN A 99 -0.91 3.58 -12.49
N MET A 100 -0.13 3.19 -11.49
CA MET A 100 1.32 3.17 -11.61
C MET A 100 1.98 2.17 -10.68
N PHE A 101 3.25 1.86 -10.99
CA PHE A 101 4.13 1.15 -10.08
C PHE A 101 5.04 2.13 -9.34
N VAL A 102 5.21 1.91 -8.04
CA VAL A 102 6.19 2.60 -7.21
C VAL A 102 7.11 1.57 -6.59
N LEU A 103 8.42 1.77 -6.72
CA LEU A 103 9.43 0.91 -6.11
C LEU A 103 9.83 1.47 -4.76
N LEU A 104 9.49 0.75 -3.69
CA LEU A 104 9.95 1.03 -2.34
C LEU A 104 11.28 0.29 -2.09
N LYS A 105 12.22 1.00 -1.49
CA LYS A 105 13.56 0.48 -1.17
C LYS A 105 13.81 0.68 0.32
N PRO A 106 14.57 -0.22 0.98
CA PRO A 106 14.98 -0.05 2.38
C PRO A 106 15.66 1.29 2.65
#